data_AF-A0A918X8E2-F1
#
_entry.id   AF-A0A918X8E2-F1
#
_cell.length_a   1.000
_cell.length_b   1.000
_cell.length_c   1.000
_cell.angle_alpha   90.00
_cell.angle_beta   90.00
_cell.angle_gamma   90.00
#
_symmetry.space_group_name_H-M   'P 1'
#
loop_
_entity.id
_entity.type
_entity.pdbx_description
1 polymer ?
#
loop_
_entity_poly.entity_id
_entity_poly.type
_entity_poly.pdbx_seq_one_letter_code
_entity_poly.pdbx_strand_id
1 'polypeptide(L)'
;MGAENSEHMKLIHRWLAGEVVNNTVGIKVTGGPFNGRTKIVQLDQDGLPPARLRARGGRGQTPGNPAAWHIYEAIPAPDTAAGWTYGYAGADTTDASTEGPSGAHTA
;
A
#
# COMPACT_ATOMS: atom_id res chain seq x y z
N MET A 1 -24.97 -16.90 -15.28
CA MET A 1 -24.21 -15.65 -15.08
C MET A 1 -24.40 -14.98 -13.70
N GLY A 2 -25.26 -15.46 -12.77
CA GLY A 2 -25.43 -14.84 -11.44
C GLY A 2 -24.57 -15.43 -10.31
N ALA A 3 -24.25 -16.72 -10.36
CA ALA A 3 -23.52 -17.42 -9.30
C ALA A 3 -22.02 -17.05 -9.24
N GLU A 4 -21.39 -16.88 -10.40
CA GLU A 4 -19.96 -16.54 -10.52
C GLU A 4 -19.63 -15.18 -9.90
N ASN A 5 -20.54 -14.22 -10.04
CA ASN A 5 -20.41 -12.89 -9.44
C ASN A 5 -20.54 -12.96 -7.90
N SER A 6 -21.44 -13.80 -7.39
CA SER A 6 -21.62 -14.03 -5.95
C SER A 6 -20.39 -14.67 -5.30
N GLU A 7 -19.81 -15.71 -5.92
CA GLU A 7 -18.62 -16.36 -5.39
C GLU A 7 -17.39 -15.43 -5.39
N HIS A 8 -17.24 -14.62 -6.43
CA HIS A 8 -16.20 -13.60 -6.48
C HIS A 8 -16.35 -12.56 -5.36
N MET A 9 -17.56 -12.07 -5.09
CA MET A 9 -17.80 -11.11 -4.02
C MET A 9 -17.57 -11.71 -2.63
N LYS A 10 -17.95 -12.97 -2.41
CA LYS A 10 -17.63 -13.68 -1.16
C LYS A 10 -16.13 -13.78 -0.94
N LEU A 11 -15.36 -14.09 -1.98
CA LEU A 11 -13.90 -14.16 -1.91
C LEU A 11 -13.30 -12.81 -1.53
N ILE A 12 -13.78 -11.71 -2.13
CA ILE A 12 -13.36 -10.36 -1.76
C ILE A 12 -13.66 -10.07 -0.28
N HIS A 13 -14.86 -10.40 0.20
CA HIS A 13 -15.23 -10.17 1.60
C HIS A 13 -14.33 -10.93 2.59
N ARG A 14 -13.97 -12.18 2.26
CA ARG A 14 -13.03 -12.97 3.07
C ARG A 14 -11.68 -12.29 3.16
N TRP A 15 -11.12 -11.86 2.03
CA TRP A 15 -9.88 -11.09 2.03
C TRP A 15 -9.99 -9.80 2.85
N LEU A 16 -11.07 -9.03 2.68
CA LEU A 16 -11.29 -7.79 3.44
C LEU A 16 -11.45 -8.01 4.95
N ALA A 17 -11.92 -9.19 5.36
CA ALA A 17 -11.97 -9.60 6.77
C ALA A 17 -10.60 -10.02 7.33
N GLY A 18 -9.55 -10.06 6.50
CA GLY A 18 -8.20 -10.50 6.88
C GLY A 18 -8.00 -12.01 6.75
N GLU A 19 -8.91 -12.73 6.10
CA GLU A 19 -8.77 -14.16 5.87
C GLU A 19 -7.78 -14.45 4.73
N VAL A 20 -6.85 -15.37 4.97
CA VAL A 20 -5.92 -15.85 3.95
C VAL A 20 -6.60 -16.92 3.10
N VAL A 21 -6.88 -16.61 1.84
CA VAL A 21 -7.48 -17.54 0.87
C VAL A 21 -6.65 -17.51 -0.41
N ASN A 22 -6.19 -18.68 -0.87
CA ASN A 22 -5.29 -18.80 -2.04
C ASN A 22 -4.04 -17.91 -1.92
N ASN A 23 -3.40 -17.94 -0.75
CA ASN A 23 -2.25 -17.11 -0.42
C ASN A 23 -2.48 -15.60 -0.59
N THR A 24 -3.74 -15.15 -0.52
CA THR A 24 -4.13 -13.75 -0.70
C THR A 24 -4.91 -13.30 0.52
N VAL A 25 -4.64 -12.07 0.98
CA VAL A 25 -5.26 -11.51 2.19
C VAL A 25 -5.40 -9.99 2.06
N GLY A 26 -6.39 -9.42 2.73
CA GLY A 26 -6.54 -7.98 2.90
C GLY A 26 -5.84 -7.48 4.16
N ILE A 27 -4.91 -6.54 4.00
CA ILE A 27 -4.13 -5.93 5.07
C ILE A 27 -4.53 -4.47 5.24
N LYS A 28 -4.81 -4.04 6.47
CA LYS A 28 -5.15 -2.65 6.78
C LYS A 28 -3.95 -1.73 6.62
N VAL A 29 -4.19 -0.56 6.05
CA VAL A 29 -3.23 0.55 5.94
C VAL A 29 -3.45 1.53 7.08
N THR A 30 -2.38 1.87 7.78
CA THR A 30 -2.39 2.79 8.93
C THR A 30 -1.49 4.00 8.67
N GLY A 31 -2.02 5.19 8.96
CA GLY A 31 -1.33 6.46 8.74
C GLY A 31 -1.26 6.91 7.27
N GLY A 32 -0.74 8.12 7.09
CA GLY A 32 -0.60 8.75 5.78
C GLY A 32 -1.93 9.01 5.05
N PRO A 33 -1.89 9.31 3.74
CA PRO A 33 -3.06 9.69 2.97
C PRO A 33 -4.06 8.55 2.69
N PHE A 34 -3.63 7.29 2.84
CA PHE A 34 -4.46 6.11 2.61
C PHE A 34 -4.89 5.40 3.90
N ASN A 35 -4.82 6.08 5.04
CA ASN A 35 -5.22 5.54 6.32
C ASN A 35 -6.64 4.94 6.31
N GLY A 36 -6.80 3.78 6.91
CA GLY A 36 -8.08 3.07 7.03
C GLY A 36 -8.48 2.26 5.79
N ARG A 37 -7.71 2.32 4.71
CA ARG A 37 -7.93 1.46 3.54
C ARG A 37 -7.43 0.05 3.78
N THR A 38 -7.96 -0.91 3.04
CA THR A 38 -7.46 -2.29 3.00
C THR A 38 -6.77 -2.53 1.67
N LYS A 39 -5.57 -3.10 1.71
CA LYS A 39 -4.82 -3.54 0.53
C LYS A 39 -4.90 -5.06 0.44
N ILE A 40 -5.44 -5.57 -0.65
CA ILE A 40 -5.40 -7.00 -0.97
C ILE A 40 -4.03 -7.30 -1.58
N VAL A 41 -3.31 -8.22 -0.98
CA VAL A 41 -1.97 -8.65 -1.40
C VAL A 41 -1.87 -10.16 -1.45
N GLN A 42 -1.02 -10.64 -2.36
CA GLN A 42 -0.56 -12.01 -2.35
C GLN A 42 0.63 -12.13 -1.39
N LEU A 43 0.59 -13.13 -0.53
CA LEU A 43 1.68 -13.51 0.35
C LEU A 43 2.74 -14.29 -0.44
N ASP A 44 3.95 -14.35 0.10
CA ASP A 44 5.00 -15.24 -0.39
C ASP A 44 4.82 -16.69 0.12
N GLN A 45 5.72 -17.61 -0.21
CA GLN A 45 5.71 -19.00 0.20
C GLN A 45 5.82 -19.17 1.72
N ASP A 46 6.51 -18.24 2.38
CA ASP A 46 6.62 -18.18 3.85
C ASP A 46 5.38 -17.54 4.53
N GLY A 47 4.34 -17.19 3.76
CA GLY A 47 3.15 -16.52 4.29
C GLY A 47 3.39 -15.05 4.66
N LEU A 48 4.48 -14.46 4.18
CA LEU A 48 4.84 -13.07 4.45
C LEU A 48 4.24 -12.14 3.40
N PRO A 49 3.64 -11.00 3.80
CA PRO A 49 3.23 -9.99 2.85
C PRO A 49 4.44 -9.27 2.24
N PRO A 50 4.26 -8.59 1.09
CA PRO A 50 5.30 -7.73 0.54
C PRO A 50 5.78 -6.73 1.58
N ALA A 51 7.09 -6.72 1.86
CA ALA A 51 7.67 -5.90 2.93
C ALA A 51 7.39 -4.40 2.75
N ARG A 52 7.28 -3.95 1.49
CA ARG A 52 7.03 -2.56 1.13
C ARG A 52 5.96 -2.44 0.07
N LEU A 53 5.06 -1.48 0.27
CA LEU A 53 4.03 -1.09 -0.68
C LEU A 53 4.26 0.38 -1.08
N ARG A 54 4.25 0.64 -2.39
CA ARG A 54 4.26 2.01 -2.94
C ARG A 54 2.86 2.31 -3.49
N ALA A 55 2.27 3.41 -3.04
CA ALA A 55 0.94 3.84 -3.48
C ALA A 55 0.96 5.32 -3.88
N ARG A 56 0.20 5.69 -4.92
CA ARG A 56 0.04 7.06 -5.36
C ARG A 56 -1.44 7.43 -5.32
N GLY A 57 -1.73 8.67 -4.93
CA GLY A 57 -3.10 9.19 -4.96
C GLY A 57 -3.54 9.44 -6.41
N GLY A 58 -4.83 9.24 -6.71
CA GLY A 58 -5.41 9.85 -7.91
C GLY A 58 -5.56 11.36 -7.74
N ARG A 59 -5.76 12.11 -8.84
CA ARG A 59 -6.13 13.54 -8.78
C ARG A 59 -7.28 13.73 -7.79
N GLY A 60 -7.05 14.53 -6.74
CA GLY A 60 -8.05 14.87 -5.71
C GLY A 60 -8.07 13.98 -4.45
N GLN A 61 -7.25 12.93 -4.36
CA GLN A 61 -7.27 12.00 -3.21
C GLN A 61 -6.23 12.32 -2.12
N THR A 62 -5.40 13.34 -2.28
CA THR A 62 -4.37 13.70 -1.31
C THR A 62 -4.22 15.22 -1.24
N PRO A 63 -4.36 15.84 -0.05
CA PRO A 63 -3.95 17.24 0.13
C PRO A 63 -2.42 17.32 -0.04
N GLY A 64 -1.96 17.92 -1.13
CA GLY A 64 -0.54 17.96 -1.52
C GLY A 64 -0.33 17.61 -3.01
N ASN A 65 0.92 17.32 -3.39
CA ASN A 65 1.27 16.91 -4.75
C ASN A 65 0.63 15.54 -5.08
N PRO A 66 -0.41 15.46 -5.95
CA PRO A 66 -1.07 14.21 -6.30
C PRO A 66 -0.13 13.25 -7.07
N ALA A 67 1.04 13.73 -7.48
CA ALA A 67 2.09 12.94 -8.08
C ALA A 67 3.07 12.33 -7.04
N ALA A 68 2.97 12.65 -5.75
CA ALA A 68 3.85 12.06 -4.75
C ALA A 68 3.54 10.57 -4.56
N TRP A 69 4.57 9.73 -4.61
CA TRP A 69 4.46 8.34 -4.21
C TRP A 69 4.56 8.26 -2.67
N HIS A 70 3.81 7.35 -2.08
CA HIS A 70 3.76 7.11 -0.64
C HIS A 70 4.20 5.69 -0.35
N ILE A 71 5.11 5.54 0.60
CA ILE A 71 5.70 4.28 0.99
C ILE A 71 5.02 3.80 2.27
N TYR A 72 4.71 2.51 2.29
CA TYR A 72 4.18 1.80 3.44
C TYR A 72 4.99 0.53 3.68
N GLU A 73 5.17 0.17 4.94
CA GLU A 73 5.95 -1.00 5.35
C GLU A 73 5.07 -2.00 6.11
N ALA A 74 5.32 -3.28 5.87
CA ALA A 74 4.62 -4.35 6.58
C ALA A 74 5.10 -4.42 8.04
N ILE A 75 4.16 -4.29 8.96
CA ILE A 75 4.39 -4.32 10.40
C ILE A 75 3.63 -5.52 10.98
N PRO A 76 4.30 -6.42 11.71
CA PRO A 76 3.63 -7.51 12.42
C PRO A 76 2.55 -6.96 13.35
N ALA A 77 1.33 -7.48 13.24
CA ALA A 77 0.18 -7.04 14.03
C ALA A 77 -0.66 -8.26 14.43
N PRO A 78 -0.21 -9.04 15.42
CA PRO A 78 -0.83 -10.31 15.81
C PRO A 78 -2.27 -10.15 16.31
N ASP A 79 -2.64 -8.96 16.78
CA ASP A 79 -3.99 -8.62 17.23
C ASP A 79 -4.97 -8.37 16.07
N THR A 80 -4.50 -8.38 14.82
CA THR A 80 -5.35 -8.22 13.63
C THR A 80 -5.62 -9.56 12.97
N ALA A 81 -6.79 -9.71 12.35
CA ALA A 81 -7.16 -10.95 11.64
C ALA A 81 -6.16 -11.35 10.54
N ALA A 82 -5.55 -10.36 9.88
CA ALA A 82 -4.54 -10.59 8.84
C ALA A 82 -3.14 -10.85 9.39
N GLY A 83 -2.90 -10.65 10.70
CA GLY A 83 -1.58 -10.75 11.33
C GLY A 83 -0.60 -9.62 11.00
N TRP A 84 -1.00 -8.67 10.16
CA TRP A 84 -0.14 -7.61 9.62
C TRP A 84 -0.89 -6.29 9.43
N THR A 85 -0.16 -5.19 9.44
CA THR A 85 -0.63 -3.88 8.97
C THR A 85 0.40 -3.23 8.05
N TYR A 86 -0.04 -2.36 7.15
CA TYR A 86 0.84 -1.51 6.36
C TYR A 86 0.92 -0.12 7.00
N GLY A 87 2.01 0.15 7.70
CA GLY A 87 2.26 1.45 8.33
C GLY A 87 2.88 2.44 7.36
N TYR A 88 2.44 3.69 7.39
CA TYR A 88 2.99 4.76 6.55
C TYR A 88 4.44 5.08 6.93
N ALA A 89 5.35 4.91 5.98
CA ALA A 89 6.79 5.15 6.14
C ALA A 89 7.24 6.52 5.59
N GLY A 90 6.41 7.19 4.77
CA GLY A 90 6.68 8.53 4.26
C GLY A 90 6.33 8.71 2.79
N ALA A 91 6.55 9.93 2.29
CA ALA A 91 6.49 10.20 0.87
C ALA A 91 7.84 9.84 0.25
N ASP A 92 7.80 9.18 -0.91
CA ASP A 92 8.95 8.93 -1.76
C ASP A 92 9.33 10.26 -2.41
N THR A 93 10.42 10.85 -1.92
CA THR A 93 10.92 12.16 -2.36
C THR A 93 11.87 12.06 -3.56
N THR A 94 11.93 10.91 -4.24
CA THR A 94 12.84 10.67 -5.38
C THR A 94 12.52 11.53 -6.61
N ASP A 95 11.54 12.44 -6.54
CA ASP A 95 11.26 13.49 -7.52
C ASP A 95 11.55 14.89 -6.92
N ALA A 96 12.79 15.11 -6.48
CA ALA A 96 13.32 16.44 -6.12
C ALA A 96 14.85 16.49 -6.27
N SER A 97 15.39 15.94 -7.36
CA SER A 97 16.79 16.15 -7.76
C SER A 97 16.92 16.03 -9.28
N THR A 98 16.31 16.99 -9.99
CA THR A 98 16.78 17.38 -11.33
C THR A 98 16.78 18.89 -11.35
N GLU A 99 17.88 19.46 -10.86
CA GLU A 99 18.58 20.62 -11.43
C GLU A 99 19.67 21.02 -10.43
N GLY A 100 20.88 20.54 -10.68
CA GLY A 100 22.06 21.21 -10.18
C GLY A 100 22.41 22.35 -11.13
N PRO A 101 22.75 23.55 -10.66
CA PRO A 101 23.68 24.37 -11.40
C PRO A 101 25.10 23.88 -11.05
N SER A 102 25.67 23.08 -11.96
CA SER A 102 27.12 22.95 -12.08
C SER A 102 27.73 24.35 -12.14
N GLY A 103 28.74 24.57 -11.31
CA GLY A 103 29.35 25.88 -11.12
C GLY A 103 29.98 26.47 -12.38
N ALA A 104 29.95 27.79 -12.46
CA ALA A 104 30.93 28.57 -13.19
C ALA A 104 31.59 29.53 -12.18
N HIS A 105 32.77 29.12 -11.70
CA HIS A 105 33.72 29.98 -11.01
C HIS A 105 34.05 31.16 -11.94
N THR A 106 33.82 32.39 -11.47
CA THR A 106 34.45 33.59 -12.03
C THR A 106 35.13 34.31 -10.88
N ALA A 107 36.46 34.20 -10.84
CA ALA A 107 37.41 35.18 -10.32
C ALA A 107 38.83 34.68 -10.63
#